data_AF-T0S2H5-F1
#
_entry.id   AF-T0S2H5-F1
#
_cell.length_a   1.000
_cell.length_b   1.000
_cell.length_c   1.000
_cell.angle_alpha   90.00
_cell.angle_beta   90.00
_cell.angle_gamma   90.00
#
_symmetry.space_group_name_H-M   'P 1'
#
loop_
_entity.id
_entity.type
_entity.pdbx_description
1 polymer ?
#
loop_
_entity_poly.entity_id
_entity_poly.type
_entity_poly.pdbx_seq_one_letter_code
_entity_poly.pdbx_strand_id
1 'polypeptide(L)'
;MSSTTQPAPAYPTVPLSPRTVVQTGAPGVKQLLERNKEWANAMRASDPEFFAKLVDQHIKDLYIENARKFLDCDEATKSELLIEENIARSVYNVCHTRIVQNAWEAGQQLSVHGWCYRLKDGIIRDLGVCVTGMDQADSPPHLPRISLDPSVNAIRASLDQTPSAPAPTPHFTISADPIWLSPPTRPPTETPSFAVAASPRPAPRSPRHLRPRTEVETGEEGMAQLLERNRLWADDMRARDPSYFSKLADTQTPEILWIGCSDSRVPANEILNLPPGEVFVHRNIANQVISTDLNCLSVIEYAVKYLKVKHIIVCGHYGCGGVNAALSQKEFGIVDNWLRSIKDLYIDNARKFLDCDEATKSELLVEENIARGVYNVCHTRIVQNAWEAGQPVSVHGWCYRLKDGIIRDLGLCVTGMDQVETIYRRMREKTKPAA
;
A
#
# COMPACT_ATOMS: atom_id res chain seq x y z
N MET A 1 -33.30 34.76 34.56
CA MET A 1 -32.82 35.30 33.28
C MET A 1 -32.18 34.16 32.50
N SER A 2 -32.64 33.99 31.27
CA SER A 2 -32.46 32.85 30.36
C SER A 2 -30.99 32.49 30.09
N SER A 3 -30.60 31.22 30.30
CA SER A 3 -29.35 30.66 29.76
C SER A 3 -29.61 30.08 28.37
N THR A 4 -29.10 30.74 27.35
CA THR A 4 -29.19 30.29 25.96
C THR A 4 -27.89 29.61 25.57
N THR A 5 -27.81 28.30 25.75
CA THR A 5 -26.79 27.45 25.15
C THR A 5 -27.06 27.36 23.65
N GLN A 6 -26.18 27.92 22.81
CA GLN A 6 -26.22 27.67 21.37
C GLN A 6 -25.76 26.24 21.08
N PRO A 7 -26.47 25.47 20.25
CA PRO A 7 -26.05 24.12 19.87
C PRO A 7 -24.90 24.17 18.86
N ALA A 8 -24.00 23.19 18.94
CA ALA A 8 -22.96 22.97 17.95
C ALA A 8 -23.57 22.79 16.53
N PRO A 9 -22.90 23.23 15.45
CA PRO A 9 -23.39 23.01 14.10
C PRO A 9 -23.46 21.50 13.83
N ALA A 10 -24.67 21.00 13.59
CA ALA A 10 -24.89 19.62 13.19
C ALA A 10 -24.33 19.41 11.78
N TYR A 11 -23.43 18.43 11.64
CA TYR A 11 -23.12 17.87 10.32
C TYR A 11 -24.43 17.33 9.71
N PRO A 12 -24.68 17.51 8.40
CA PRO A 12 -25.87 16.94 7.78
C PRO A 12 -25.80 15.42 7.89
N THR A 13 -26.64 14.87 8.75
CA THR A 13 -26.95 13.44 8.79
C THR A 13 -27.79 13.14 7.57
N VAL A 14 -27.16 12.65 6.50
CA VAL A 14 -27.88 11.97 5.44
C VAL A 14 -28.56 10.75 6.09
N PRO A 15 -29.89 10.61 6.03
CA PRO A 15 -30.52 9.39 6.50
C PRO A 15 -30.01 8.26 5.60
N LEU A 16 -29.11 7.43 6.15
CA LEU A 16 -28.78 6.16 5.52
C LEU A 16 -30.08 5.38 5.44
N SER A 17 -30.59 5.15 4.23
CA SER A 17 -31.62 4.16 4.00
C SER A 17 -31.17 2.83 4.60
N PRO A 18 -32.08 2.01 5.14
CA PRO A 18 -31.72 0.81 5.89
C PRO A 18 -30.76 -0.05 5.06
N ARG A 19 -29.66 -0.51 5.71
CA ARG A 19 -28.59 -1.33 5.13
C ARG A 19 -29.15 -2.39 4.19
N THR A 20 -29.17 -2.08 2.90
CA THR A 20 -29.53 -3.05 1.87
C THR A 20 -28.22 -3.65 1.39
N VAL A 21 -28.08 -4.95 1.58
CA VAL A 21 -26.93 -5.74 1.14
C VAL A 21 -26.77 -5.53 -0.37
N VAL A 22 -25.65 -4.92 -0.79
CA VAL A 22 -25.32 -4.79 -2.22
C VAL A 22 -25.11 -6.20 -2.76
N GLN A 23 -25.95 -6.62 -3.72
CA GLN A 23 -25.82 -7.92 -4.38
C GLN A 23 -24.57 -7.92 -5.28
N THR A 24 -23.81 -9.01 -5.30
CA THR A 24 -22.68 -9.19 -6.23
C THR A 24 -23.19 -9.52 -7.63
N GLY A 25 -22.69 -8.81 -8.66
CA GLY A 25 -23.06 -8.98 -10.07
C GLY A 25 -23.38 -7.64 -10.76
N ALA A 26 -23.71 -7.68 -12.06
CA ALA A 26 -24.07 -6.49 -12.85
C ALA A 26 -25.13 -5.54 -12.21
N PRO A 27 -26.14 -6.04 -11.46
CA PRO A 27 -27.09 -5.18 -10.75
C PRO A 27 -26.46 -4.38 -9.59
N GLY A 28 -25.45 -4.95 -8.90
CA GLY A 28 -24.73 -4.30 -7.81
C GLY A 28 -23.75 -3.23 -8.29
N VAL A 29 -23.12 -3.46 -9.45
CA VAL A 29 -22.31 -2.45 -10.14
C VAL A 29 -23.20 -1.27 -10.57
N LYS A 30 -24.37 -1.55 -11.15
CA LYS A 30 -25.35 -0.52 -11.49
C LYS A 30 -25.81 0.30 -10.26
N GLN A 31 -25.97 -0.34 -9.11
CA GLN A 31 -26.30 0.33 -7.85
C GLN A 31 -25.16 1.21 -7.31
N LEU A 32 -23.90 0.78 -7.47
CA LEU A 32 -22.72 1.59 -7.14
C LEU A 32 -22.57 2.78 -8.09
N LEU A 33 -22.83 2.58 -9.38
CA LEU A 33 -22.82 3.64 -10.38
C LEU A 33 -23.92 4.67 -10.11
N GLU A 34 -25.12 4.26 -9.70
CA GLU A 34 -26.18 5.21 -9.36
C GLU A 34 -25.89 5.93 -8.05
N ARG A 35 -25.27 5.27 -7.07
CA ARG A 35 -24.75 5.95 -5.87
C ARG A 35 -23.64 6.95 -6.18
N ASN A 36 -22.77 6.65 -7.16
CA ASN A 36 -21.76 7.60 -7.61
C ASN A 36 -22.38 8.79 -8.37
N LYS A 37 -23.45 8.56 -9.17
CA LYS A 37 -24.25 9.63 -9.79
C LYS A 37 -24.90 10.52 -8.73
N GLU A 38 -25.58 9.91 -7.77
CA GLU A 38 -26.23 10.61 -6.66
C GLU A 38 -25.22 11.38 -5.83
N TRP A 39 -24.05 10.79 -5.56
CA TRP A 39 -22.95 11.46 -4.86
C TRP A 39 -22.41 12.65 -5.66
N ALA A 40 -22.15 12.50 -6.96
CA ALA A 40 -21.62 13.57 -7.81
C ALA A 40 -22.62 14.73 -7.96
N ASN A 41 -23.92 14.41 -8.08
CA ASN A 41 -24.99 15.39 -8.14
C ASN A 41 -25.22 16.06 -6.78
N ALA A 42 -25.17 15.29 -5.68
CA ALA A 42 -25.24 15.82 -4.33
C ALA A 42 -24.05 16.75 -4.05
N MET A 43 -22.83 16.41 -4.51
CA MET A 43 -21.64 17.24 -4.30
C MET A 43 -21.72 18.56 -5.06
N ARG A 44 -22.27 18.56 -6.29
CA ARG A 44 -22.59 19.79 -7.02
C ARG A 44 -23.64 20.66 -6.33
N ALA A 45 -24.62 20.03 -5.68
CA ALA A 45 -25.70 20.73 -5.00
C ALA A 45 -25.31 21.24 -3.61
N SER A 46 -24.40 20.54 -2.91
CA SER A 46 -24.05 20.79 -1.51
C SER A 46 -22.77 21.61 -1.32
N ASP A 47 -21.78 21.51 -2.20
CA ASP A 47 -20.56 22.33 -2.17
C ASP A 47 -20.19 22.79 -3.59
N PRO A 48 -20.86 23.81 -4.14
CA PRO A 48 -20.52 24.39 -5.45
C PRO A 48 -19.08 24.90 -5.53
N GLU A 49 -18.49 25.27 -4.38
CA GLU A 49 -17.08 25.69 -4.27
C GLU A 49 -16.09 24.52 -4.27
N PHE A 50 -16.54 23.27 -4.16
CA PHE A 50 -15.69 22.08 -4.23
C PHE A 50 -14.85 22.04 -5.50
N PHE A 51 -15.46 22.38 -6.64
CA PHE A 51 -14.74 22.49 -7.91
C PHE A 51 -13.89 23.76 -8.00
N ALA A 52 -14.25 24.83 -7.28
CA ALA A 52 -13.41 26.01 -7.16
C ALA A 52 -12.13 25.72 -6.35
N LYS A 53 -12.19 24.81 -5.36
CA LYS A 53 -11.08 24.34 -4.50
C LYS A 53 -10.14 23.35 -5.21
N LEU A 54 -10.49 22.84 -6.40
CA LEU A 54 -9.54 22.13 -7.26
C LEU A 54 -8.47 23.14 -7.69
N VAL A 55 -7.20 22.86 -7.39
CA VAL A 55 -6.12 23.85 -7.55
C VAL A 55 -5.79 24.10 -9.03
N ASP A 56 -6.11 23.14 -9.91
CA ASP A 56 -5.73 23.16 -11.31
C ASP A 56 -6.94 23.26 -12.26
N GLN A 57 -6.83 24.10 -13.29
CA GLN A 57 -7.90 24.36 -14.26
C GLN A 57 -8.17 23.14 -15.16
N HIS A 58 -7.14 22.38 -15.54
CA HIS A 58 -7.31 21.17 -16.34
C HIS A 58 -8.06 20.07 -15.57
N ILE A 59 -7.81 19.95 -14.26
CA ILE A 59 -8.60 19.04 -13.41
C ILE A 59 -10.08 19.46 -13.43
N LYS A 60 -10.38 20.75 -13.29
CA LYS A 60 -11.77 21.25 -13.34
C LYS A 60 -12.44 20.96 -14.68
N ASP A 61 -11.74 21.25 -15.77
CA ASP A 61 -12.25 21.06 -17.13
C ASP A 61 -12.54 19.59 -17.41
N LEU A 62 -11.66 18.68 -16.97
CA LEU A 62 -11.87 17.23 -17.09
C LEU A 62 -13.14 16.78 -16.36
N TYR A 63 -13.37 17.24 -15.12
CA TYR A 63 -14.60 16.91 -14.38
C TYR A 63 -15.86 17.44 -15.08
N ILE A 64 -15.81 18.65 -15.63
CA ILE A 64 -16.95 19.25 -16.36
C ILE A 64 -17.21 18.49 -17.66
N GLU A 65 -16.17 18.12 -18.39
CA GLU A 65 -16.28 17.36 -19.63
C GLU A 65 -16.82 15.95 -19.38
N ASN A 66 -16.28 15.25 -18.39
CA ASN A 66 -16.73 13.91 -18.01
C ASN A 66 -18.19 13.93 -17.57
N ALA A 67 -18.57 14.90 -16.75
CA ALA A 67 -19.96 15.12 -16.35
C ALA A 67 -20.94 15.26 -17.53
N ARG A 68 -20.55 15.98 -18.59
CA ARG A 68 -21.38 16.14 -19.79
C ARG A 68 -21.52 14.82 -20.54
N LYS A 69 -20.40 14.12 -20.75
CA LYS A 69 -20.38 12.81 -21.45
C LYS A 69 -21.15 11.73 -20.69
N PHE A 70 -21.14 11.79 -19.36
CA PHE A 70 -21.68 10.77 -18.48
C PHE A 70 -23.21 10.57 -18.61
N LEU A 71 -23.94 11.63 -19.00
CA LEU A 71 -25.39 11.59 -19.14
C LEU A 71 -25.85 10.79 -20.36
N ASP A 72 -25.06 10.80 -21.44
CA ASP A 72 -25.48 10.33 -22.76
C ASP A 72 -24.68 9.09 -23.25
N CYS A 73 -23.89 8.44 -22.39
CA CYS A 73 -23.01 7.34 -22.78
C CYS A 73 -23.41 5.96 -22.21
N ASP A 74 -22.89 4.91 -22.84
CA ASP A 74 -23.07 3.52 -22.40
C ASP A 74 -22.33 3.21 -21.09
N GLU A 75 -22.64 2.07 -20.47
CA GLU A 75 -22.07 1.70 -19.16
C GLU A 75 -20.55 1.47 -19.20
N ALA A 76 -20.00 1.00 -20.33
CA ALA A 76 -18.56 0.83 -20.49
C ALA A 76 -17.86 2.20 -20.48
N THR A 77 -18.41 3.16 -21.21
CA THR A 77 -17.92 4.54 -21.26
C THR A 77 -18.05 5.22 -19.89
N LYS A 78 -19.16 5.01 -19.17
CA LYS A 78 -19.30 5.52 -17.79
C LYS A 78 -18.19 5.00 -16.87
N SER A 79 -17.83 3.73 -16.97
CA SER A 79 -16.73 3.15 -16.19
C SER A 79 -15.39 3.79 -16.54
N GLU A 80 -15.11 4.03 -17.83
CA GLU A 80 -13.89 4.73 -18.27
C GLU A 80 -13.83 6.16 -17.70
N LEU A 81 -14.92 6.92 -17.76
CA LEU A 81 -15.00 8.29 -17.22
C LEU A 81 -14.77 8.33 -15.69
N LEU A 82 -15.32 7.36 -14.95
CA LEU A 82 -15.10 7.27 -13.50
C LEU A 82 -13.64 6.94 -13.15
N ILE A 83 -12.97 6.13 -13.97
CA ILE A 83 -11.55 5.85 -13.80
C ILE A 83 -10.75 7.14 -13.96
N GLU A 84 -11.06 7.95 -14.96
CA GLU A 84 -10.41 9.24 -15.21
C GLU A 84 -10.64 10.23 -14.06
N GLU A 85 -11.88 10.36 -13.58
CA GLU A 85 -12.20 11.22 -12.43
C GLU A 85 -11.50 10.76 -11.14
N ASN A 86 -11.38 9.44 -10.93
CA ASN A 86 -10.66 8.87 -9.80
C ASN A 86 -9.15 9.15 -9.89
N ILE A 87 -8.55 9.07 -11.08
CA ILE A 87 -7.14 9.45 -11.30
C ILE A 87 -6.96 10.92 -11.00
N ALA A 88 -7.82 11.79 -11.54
CA ALA A 88 -7.76 13.23 -11.29
C ALA A 88 -7.91 13.56 -9.79
N ARG A 89 -8.81 12.86 -9.08
CA ARG A 89 -8.96 12.98 -7.61
C ARG A 89 -7.71 12.55 -6.88
N SER A 90 -7.08 11.47 -7.34
CA SER A 90 -5.86 10.94 -6.73
C SER A 90 -4.69 11.90 -6.89
N VAL A 91 -4.52 12.47 -8.09
CA VAL A 91 -3.53 13.54 -8.34
C VAL A 91 -3.79 14.71 -7.40
N TYR A 92 -5.02 15.21 -7.33
CA TYR A 92 -5.40 16.26 -6.40
C TYR A 92 -5.02 15.90 -4.95
N ASN A 93 -5.40 14.72 -4.46
CA ASN A 93 -5.11 14.29 -3.09
C ASN A 93 -3.60 14.22 -2.80
N VAL A 94 -2.81 13.69 -3.75
CA VAL A 94 -1.34 13.62 -3.63
C VAL A 94 -0.74 15.01 -3.54
N CYS A 95 -1.15 15.92 -4.43
CA CYS A 95 -0.71 17.32 -4.43
C CYS A 95 -0.99 18.00 -3.09
N HIS A 96 -2.10 17.68 -2.42
CA HIS A 96 -2.50 18.33 -1.17
C HIS A 96 -1.91 17.69 0.09
N THR A 97 -1.06 16.68 -0.05
CA THR A 97 -0.31 16.16 1.09
C THR A 97 0.72 17.17 1.55
N ARG A 98 0.99 17.22 2.87
CA ARG A 98 2.10 18.03 3.40
C ARG A 98 3.45 17.64 2.84
N ILE A 99 3.62 16.40 2.40
CA ILE A 99 4.86 15.91 1.78
C ILE A 99 5.13 16.67 0.47
N VAL A 100 4.13 16.71 -0.42
CA VAL A 100 4.27 17.37 -1.73
C VAL A 100 4.28 18.89 -1.59
N GLN A 101 3.43 19.45 -0.73
CA GLN A 101 3.40 20.89 -0.48
C GLN A 101 4.74 21.39 0.08
N ASN A 102 5.30 20.72 1.09
CA ASN A 102 6.59 21.12 1.66
C ASN A 102 7.73 20.96 0.63
N ALA A 103 7.68 19.96 -0.25
CA ALA A 103 8.66 19.80 -1.31
C ALA A 103 8.62 21.00 -2.29
N TRP A 104 7.42 21.44 -2.67
CA TRP A 104 7.24 22.63 -3.51
C TRP A 104 7.66 23.92 -2.81
N GLU A 105 7.30 24.11 -1.54
CA GLU A 105 7.74 25.24 -0.72
C GLU A 105 9.28 25.29 -0.60
N ALA A 106 9.94 24.13 -0.56
CA ALA A 106 11.40 24.01 -0.56
C ALA A 106 12.04 24.16 -1.94
N GLY A 107 11.27 24.45 -2.99
CA GLY A 107 11.75 24.62 -4.36
C GLY A 107 12.15 23.31 -5.07
N GLN A 108 11.74 22.16 -4.54
CA GLN A 108 12.02 20.88 -5.18
C GLN A 108 11.25 20.77 -6.51
N GLN A 109 11.97 20.40 -7.58
CA GLN A 109 11.37 20.06 -8.87
C GLN A 109 10.59 18.76 -8.75
N LEU A 110 9.28 18.89 -8.52
CA LEU A 110 8.35 17.79 -8.34
C LEU A 110 7.07 18.08 -9.11
N SER A 111 6.60 17.10 -9.87
CA SER A 111 5.33 17.16 -10.61
C SER A 111 4.52 15.90 -10.35
N VAL A 112 3.20 16.03 -10.35
CA VAL A 112 2.26 14.93 -10.14
C VAL A 112 1.38 14.82 -11.37
N HIS A 113 1.41 13.65 -12.02
CA HIS A 113 0.75 13.41 -13.32
C HIS A 113 -0.34 12.35 -13.20
N GLY A 114 -1.43 12.55 -13.94
CA GLY A 114 -2.57 11.65 -14.01
C GLY A 114 -2.64 10.96 -15.36
N TRP A 115 -2.33 9.66 -15.39
CA TRP A 115 -2.38 8.84 -16.60
C TRP A 115 -3.33 7.66 -16.43
N CYS A 116 -3.91 7.24 -17.55
CA CYS A 116 -4.67 5.99 -17.64
C CYS A 116 -4.10 5.13 -18.78
N TYR A 117 -4.38 3.84 -18.78
CA TYR A 117 -4.09 2.98 -19.92
C TYR A 117 -5.24 2.01 -20.13
N ARG A 118 -5.34 1.45 -21.33
CA ARG A 118 -6.31 0.39 -21.62
C ARG A 118 -5.57 -0.88 -21.92
N LEU A 119 -6.02 -1.99 -21.34
CA LEU A 119 -5.39 -3.29 -21.57
C LEU A 119 -5.45 -3.72 -23.03
N LYS A 120 -6.51 -3.32 -23.77
CA LYS A 120 -6.76 -3.72 -25.17
C LYS A 120 -5.70 -3.23 -26.17
N ASP A 121 -5.01 -2.14 -25.86
CA ASP A 121 -4.00 -1.54 -26.73
C ASP A 121 -2.65 -1.33 -26.03
N GLY A 122 -2.62 -1.40 -24.69
CA GLY A 122 -1.42 -1.19 -23.89
C GLY A 122 -0.93 0.26 -23.90
N ILE A 123 -1.73 1.20 -24.41
CA ILE A 123 -1.32 2.58 -24.61
C ILE A 123 -1.67 3.41 -23.38
N ILE A 124 -0.67 4.09 -22.84
CA ILE A 124 -0.85 5.12 -21.83
C ILE A 124 -1.39 6.38 -22.51
N ARG A 125 -2.47 6.90 -21.94
CA ARG A 125 -3.11 8.16 -22.28
C ARG A 125 -2.92 9.12 -21.13
N ASP A 126 -2.34 10.26 -21.46
CA ASP A 126 -2.30 11.41 -20.57
C ASP A 126 -3.69 12.03 -20.46
N LEU A 127 -4.13 12.32 -19.23
CA LEU A 127 -5.40 13.01 -18.98
C LEU A 127 -5.24 14.54 -19.00
N GLY A 128 -4.03 15.06 -19.22
CA GLY A 128 -3.72 16.48 -19.09
C GLY A 128 -3.79 16.95 -17.64
N VAL A 129 -3.80 16.01 -16.68
CA VAL A 129 -3.84 16.30 -15.26
C VAL A 129 -2.41 16.29 -14.74
N CYS A 130 -1.79 17.47 -14.73
CA CYS A 130 -0.47 17.70 -14.20
C CYS A 130 -0.52 18.86 -13.22
N VAL A 131 0.14 18.73 -12.07
CA VAL A 131 0.35 19.86 -11.15
C VAL A 131 1.82 19.97 -10.82
N THR A 132 2.39 21.16 -11.00
CA THR A 132 3.78 21.46 -10.67
C THR A 132 3.87 22.51 -9.57
N GLY A 133 4.98 22.51 -8.81
CA GLY A 133 5.17 23.47 -7.71
C GLY A 133 5.30 24.92 -8.18
N MET A 134 5.62 25.17 -9.45
CA MET A 134 5.76 26.53 -9.99
C MET A 134 4.41 27.21 -10.24
N ASP A 135 3.34 26.44 -10.52
CA ASP A 135 2.01 26.97 -10.83
C ASP A 135 1.29 27.59 -9.61
N GLN A 136 1.81 27.38 -8.39
CA GLN A 136 1.28 27.98 -7.15
C GLN A 136 1.82 29.39 -6.87
N ALA A 137 2.85 29.86 -7.58
CA ALA A 137 3.44 31.18 -7.33
C ALA A 137 2.53 32.34 -7.78
N ASP A 138 1.67 32.11 -8.78
CA ASP A 138 0.80 33.13 -9.38
C ASP A 138 -0.67 33.08 -8.91
N SER A 139 -1.01 32.23 -7.94
CA SER A 139 -2.32 32.23 -7.29
C SER A 139 -2.23 31.64 -5.89
N PRO A 140 -2.44 32.43 -4.81
CA PRO A 140 -2.49 31.85 -3.48
C PRO A 140 -3.63 30.85 -3.42
N PRO A 141 -3.45 29.66 -2.81
CA PRO A 141 -4.57 28.78 -2.54
C PRO A 141 -5.48 29.52 -1.57
N HIS A 142 -6.57 30.08 -2.08
CA HIS A 142 -7.74 30.41 -1.27
C HIS A 142 -8.35 29.10 -0.79
N LEU A 143 -7.70 28.45 0.18
CA LEU A 143 -8.44 27.78 1.22
C LEU A 143 -9.39 28.84 1.79
N PRO A 144 -10.70 28.60 1.94
CA PRO A 144 -11.48 29.43 2.82
C PRO A 144 -10.73 29.43 4.14
N ARG A 145 -10.22 30.60 4.56
CA ARG A 145 -9.72 30.78 5.91
C ARG A 145 -10.92 30.46 6.80
N ILE A 146 -10.97 29.24 7.34
CA ILE A 146 -11.58 29.05 8.63
C ILE A 146 -10.77 29.99 9.51
N SER A 147 -11.37 31.13 9.85
CA SER A 147 -10.83 32.06 10.82
C SER A 147 -10.68 31.27 12.12
N LEU A 148 -9.53 30.64 12.31
CA LEU A 148 -9.15 30.07 13.58
C LEU A 148 -9.20 31.23 14.57
N ASP A 149 -10.00 31.03 15.61
CA ASP A 149 -10.18 31.92 16.74
C ASP A 149 -8.81 32.54 17.15
N PRO A 150 -8.73 33.85 17.42
CA PRO A 150 -7.51 34.54 17.88
C PRO A 150 -6.79 33.84 19.06
N SER A 151 -7.50 33.01 19.83
CA SER A 151 -6.93 32.19 20.91
C SER A 151 -5.93 31.12 20.44
N VAL A 152 -5.99 30.63 19.21
CA VAL A 152 -5.06 29.58 18.70
C VAL A 152 -3.69 30.15 18.31
N ASN A 153 -3.64 31.39 17.81
CA ASN A 153 -2.38 32.07 17.52
C ASN A 153 -1.62 32.46 18.80
N ALA A 154 -2.33 32.74 19.90
CA ALA A 154 -1.73 32.96 21.21
C ALA A 154 -1.05 31.68 21.76
N ILE A 155 -1.61 30.50 21.48
CA ILE A 155 -1.02 29.21 21.89
C ILE A 155 0.28 28.93 21.13
N ARG A 156 0.32 29.25 19.82
CA ARG A 156 1.53 29.05 19.00
C ARG A 156 2.67 29.97 19.44
N ALA A 157 2.37 31.22 19.79
CA ALA A 157 3.34 32.17 20.36
C ALA A 157 3.76 31.81 21.80
N SER A 158 2.92 31.09 22.55
CA SER A 158 3.23 30.61 23.90
C SER A 158 4.09 29.34 23.92
N LEU A 159 4.13 28.58 22.82
CA LEU A 159 4.91 27.33 22.70
C LEU A 159 6.36 27.56 22.22
N ASP A 160 6.66 28.72 21.64
CA ASP A 160 8.03 29.13 21.26
C ASP A 160 8.80 29.79 22.42
N GLN A 161 8.21 29.88 23.61
CA GLN A 161 8.95 30.22 24.83
C GLN A 161 9.58 28.94 25.39
N THR A 162 10.90 28.83 25.24
CA THR A 162 11.72 27.80 25.88
C THR A 162 11.35 27.65 27.37
N PRO A 163 10.92 26.46 27.84
CA PRO A 163 10.80 26.23 29.27
C PRO A 163 12.20 26.16 29.88
N SER A 164 12.44 26.98 30.91
CA SER A 164 13.64 26.90 31.73
C SER A 164 13.77 25.51 32.37
N ALA A 165 15.01 25.04 32.50
CA ALA A 165 15.34 23.73 33.04
C ALA A 165 14.73 23.51 34.44
N PRO A 166 14.05 22.37 34.71
CA PRO A 166 13.65 22.02 36.06
C PRO A 166 14.86 21.53 36.89
N ALA A 167 14.84 21.87 38.19
CA ALA A 167 15.85 21.49 39.18
C ALA A 167 15.93 19.96 39.40
N PRO A 168 17.10 19.41 39.81
CA PRO A 168 17.28 17.97 39.96
C PRO A 168 16.54 17.46 41.20
N THR A 169 15.82 16.35 41.06
CA THR A 169 15.21 15.59 42.17
C THR A 169 15.59 14.09 42.06
N PRO A 170 15.57 13.36 43.19
CA PRO A 170 16.64 12.42 43.54
C PRO A 170 16.48 11.02 42.92
N HIS A 171 17.63 10.37 42.74
CA HIS A 171 17.75 8.99 42.27
C HIS A 171 17.05 7.98 43.21
N PHE A 172 16.12 7.20 42.65
CA PHE A 172 15.65 5.95 43.24
C PHE A 172 16.32 4.78 42.52
N THR A 173 17.12 4.02 43.26
CA THR A 173 17.76 2.78 42.78
C THR A 173 16.79 1.62 43.03
N ILE A 174 16.29 0.99 41.97
CA ILE A 174 15.55 -0.27 42.06
C ILE A 174 16.55 -1.41 41.85
N SER A 175 16.73 -2.22 42.90
CA SER A 175 17.48 -3.48 42.87
C SER A 175 16.76 -4.47 41.97
N ALA A 176 17.40 -4.89 40.87
CA ALA A 176 16.88 -5.90 39.96
C ALA A 176 17.53 -7.25 40.25
N ASP A 177 16.97 -8.01 41.18
CA ASP A 177 17.16 -9.47 41.23
C ASP A 177 15.92 -10.14 40.62
N PRO A 178 15.99 -10.65 39.37
CA PRO A 178 14.90 -11.45 38.81
C PRO A 178 15.01 -12.91 39.28
N ILE A 179 13.96 -13.37 39.97
CA ILE A 179 13.71 -14.78 40.27
C ILE A 179 13.38 -15.48 38.94
N TRP A 180 14.27 -16.38 38.49
CA TRP A 180 14.10 -17.16 37.27
C TRP A 180 13.30 -18.45 37.53
N LEU A 181 12.25 -18.68 36.75
CA LEU A 181 11.70 -20.02 36.50
C LEU A 181 12.25 -20.51 35.15
N SER A 182 13.16 -21.48 35.20
CA SER A 182 13.82 -22.08 34.03
C SER A 182 12.86 -22.98 33.22
N PRO A 183 12.86 -22.92 31.87
CA PRO A 183 12.23 -23.93 31.04
C PRO A 183 13.17 -25.12 30.76
N PRO A 184 12.63 -26.33 30.47
CA PRO A 184 13.41 -27.56 30.38
C PRO A 184 14.22 -27.68 29.08
N THR A 185 15.42 -28.24 29.22
CA THR A 185 16.37 -28.53 28.15
C THR A 185 15.93 -29.72 27.29
N ARG A 186 16.12 -29.62 25.96
CA ARG A 186 15.95 -30.72 25.00
C ARG A 186 17.31 -31.04 24.37
N PRO A 187 17.71 -32.32 24.24
CA PRO A 187 19.01 -32.69 23.68
C PRO A 187 19.05 -32.57 22.15
N PRO A 188 20.25 -32.43 21.54
CA PRO A 188 20.40 -32.20 20.10
C PRO A 188 20.16 -33.49 19.32
N THR A 189 19.49 -33.35 18.17
CA THR A 189 19.24 -34.44 17.21
C THR A 189 20.31 -34.38 16.12
N GLU A 190 20.99 -35.51 15.91
CA GLU A 190 22.01 -35.70 14.88
C GLU A 190 21.40 -35.59 13.48
N THR A 191 22.08 -34.87 12.57
CA THR A 191 21.75 -34.82 11.15
C THR A 191 22.68 -35.78 10.39
N PRO A 192 22.17 -36.68 9.53
CA PRO A 192 23.03 -37.52 8.72
C PRO A 192 23.55 -36.77 7.49
N SER A 193 24.86 -36.87 7.29
CA SER A 193 25.60 -36.41 6.12
C SER A 193 25.20 -37.21 4.87
N PHE A 194 24.69 -36.52 3.84
CA PHE A 194 24.55 -37.08 2.49
C PHE A 194 25.60 -36.46 1.58
N ALA A 195 26.50 -37.31 1.07
CA ALA A 195 27.46 -36.95 0.03
C ALA A 195 26.73 -36.73 -1.31
N VAL A 196 26.84 -35.53 -1.87
CA VAL A 196 26.29 -35.19 -3.20
C VAL A 196 27.40 -35.37 -4.24
N ALA A 197 27.19 -36.27 -5.20
CA ALA A 197 28.07 -36.45 -6.36
C ALA A 197 28.05 -35.20 -7.26
N ALA A 198 29.24 -34.72 -7.61
CA ALA A 198 29.43 -33.52 -8.42
C ALA A 198 28.96 -33.74 -9.88
N SER A 199 28.00 -32.92 -10.33
CA SER A 199 27.68 -32.78 -11.75
C SER A 199 28.55 -31.68 -12.40
N PRO A 200 28.83 -31.74 -13.72
CA PRO A 200 29.74 -30.80 -14.37
C PRO A 200 29.19 -29.37 -14.37
N ARG A 201 30.03 -28.39 -14.03
CA ARG A 201 29.69 -26.95 -14.11
C ARG A 201 29.38 -26.57 -15.56
N PRO A 202 28.24 -25.89 -15.84
CA PRO A 202 28.04 -25.26 -17.13
C PRO A 202 29.03 -24.09 -17.30
N ALA A 203 29.52 -23.91 -18.54
CA ALA A 203 30.49 -22.88 -18.90
C ALA A 203 29.98 -21.46 -18.53
N PRO A 204 30.88 -20.53 -18.17
CA PRO A 204 30.49 -19.17 -17.81
C PRO A 204 29.86 -18.49 -19.01
N ARG A 205 28.57 -18.15 -18.89
CA ARG A 205 27.91 -17.24 -19.83
C ARG A 205 28.56 -15.86 -19.72
N SER A 206 28.84 -15.26 -20.86
CA SER A 206 29.36 -13.88 -20.98
C SER A 206 28.58 -12.92 -20.09
N PRO A 207 29.22 -11.91 -19.46
CA PRO A 207 28.51 -10.96 -18.62
C PRO A 207 27.45 -10.25 -19.47
N ARG A 208 26.17 -10.41 -19.13
CA ARG A 208 25.13 -9.54 -19.66
C ARG A 208 25.47 -8.13 -19.18
N HIS A 209 25.88 -7.24 -20.09
CA HIS A 209 25.99 -5.83 -19.78
C HIS A 209 24.63 -5.36 -19.23
N LEU A 210 24.63 -4.89 -17.98
CA LEU A 210 23.52 -4.14 -17.44
C LEU A 210 23.30 -2.97 -18.40
N ARG A 211 22.09 -2.86 -18.94
CA ARG A 211 21.75 -1.71 -19.77
C ARG A 211 22.01 -0.44 -18.94
N PRO A 212 22.60 0.61 -19.54
CA PRO A 212 22.79 1.87 -18.83
C PRO A 212 21.46 2.34 -18.26
N ARG A 213 21.51 2.98 -17.09
CA ARG A 213 20.33 3.60 -16.48
C ARG A 213 19.71 4.52 -17.53
N THR A 214 18.44 4.32 -17.83
CA THR A 214 17.70 5.28 -18.66
C THR A 214 17.51 6.54 -17.84
N GLU A 215 18.11 7.64 -18.30
CA GLU A 215 17.80 8.98 -17.78
C GLU A 215 16.47 9.42 -18.39
N VAL A 216 15.62 10.01 -17.56
CA VAL A 216 14.33 10.58 -17.96
C VAL A 216 14.39 12.03 -17.55
N GLU A 217 14.12 12.92 -18.50
CA GLU A 217 14.11 14.36 -18.24
C GLU A 217 13.00 14.76 -17.26
N THR A 218 13.06 15.99 -16.77
CA THR A 218 12.06 16.55 -15.86
C THR A 218 10.95 17.25 -16.65
N GLY A 219 9.76 17.38 -16.05
CA GLY A 219 8.65 18.15 -16.64
C GLY A 219 8.02 17.46 -17.86
N GLU A 220 7.42 18.26 -18.74
CA GLU A 220 6.64 17.77 -19.89
C GLU A 220 7.46 16.93 -20.86
N GLU A 221 8.73 17.30 -21.09
CA GLU A 221 9.62 16.60 -22.02
C GLU A 221 9.87 15.16 -21.55
N GLY A 222 10.19 14.97 -20.26
CA GLY A 222 10.34 13.64 -19.67
C GLY A 222 9.07 12.79 -19.72
N MET A 223 7.90 13.42 -19.55
CA MET A 223 6.62 12.72 -19.64
C MET A 223 6.33 12.28 -21.07
N ALA A 224 6.58 13.16 -22.06
CA ALA A 224 6.48 12.82 -23.48
C ALA A 224 7.42 11.66 -23.84
N GLN A 225 8.65 11.64 -23.31
CA GLN A 225 9.58 10.53 -23.48
C GLN A 225 9.01 9.21 -22.93
N LEU A 226 8.40 9.22 -21.74
CA LEU A 226 7.80 8.01 -21.15
C LEU A 226 6.59 7.51 -21.94
N LEU A 227 5.71 8.40 -22.41
CA LEU A 227 4.56 8.05 -23.25
C LEU A 227 5.02 7.46 -24.59
N GLU A 228 6.06 8.04 -25.20
CA GLU A 228 6.62 7.52 -26.44
C GLU A 228 7.26 6.14 -26.24
N ARG A 229 7.98 5.93 -25.14
CA ARG A 229 8.52 4.61 -24.79
C ARG A 229 7.42 3.56 -24.61
N ASN A 230 6.28 3.93 -24.03
CA ASN A 230 5.14 3.03 -23.93
C ASN A 230 4.56 2.69 -25.31
N ARG A 231 4.42 3.66 -26.22
CA ARG A 231 3.97 3.40 -27.60
C ARG A 231 4.89 2.42 -28.31
N LEU A 232 6.19 2.69 -28.28
CA LEU A 232 7.21 1.81 -28.88
C LEU A 232 7.17 0.40 -28.29
N TRP A 233 6.99 0.28 -26.96
CA TRP A 233 6.81 -1.01 -26.31
C TRP A 233 5.54 -1.72 -26.78
N ALA A 234 4.40 -1.02 -26.85
CA ALA A 234 3.14 -1.62 -27.28
C ALA A 234 3.16 -2.03 -28.75
N ASP A 235 3.83 -1.27 -29.62
CA ASP A 235 4.07 -1.62 -31.02
C ASP A 235 4.95 -2.87 -31.15
N ASP A 236 6.05 -2.96 -30.39
CA ASP A 236 6.92 -4.14 -30.36
C ASP A 236 6.18 -5.39 -29.83
N MET A 237 5.35 -5.25 -28.79
CA MET A 237 4.52 -6.37 -28.31
C MET A 237 3.52 -6.83 -29.37
N ARG A 238 2.82 -5.90 -30.05
CA ARG A 238 1.88 -6.23 -31.14
C ARG A 238 2.58 -6.85 -32.35
N ALA A 239 3.78 -6.39 -32.67
CA ALA A 239 4.57 -6.95 -33.77
C ALA A 239 5.00 -8.40 -33.46
N ARG A 240 5.28 -8.73 -32.19
CA ARG A 240 5.62 -10.09 -31.76
C ARG A 240 4.40 -11.00 -31.65
N ASP A 241 3.30 -10.49 -31.10
CA ASP A 241 2.02 -11.18 -31.00
C ASP A 241 0.85 -10.19 -31.20
N PRO A 242 0.20 -10.20 -32.37
CA PRO A 242 -0.95 -9.32 -32.64
C PRO A 242 -2.12 -9.49 -31.67
N SER A 243 -2.20 -10.64 -30.99
CA SER A 243 -3.23 -10.98 -30.02
C SER A 243 -2.79 -10.80 -28.56
N TYR A 244 -1.60 -10.23 -28.32
CA TYR A 244 -1.03 -10.06 -26.98
C TYR A 244 -1.99 -9.35 -26.02
N PHE A 245 -2.48 -8.18 -26.42
CA PHE A 245 -3.34 -7.34 -25.59
C PHE A 245 -4.77 -7.86 -25.46
N SER A 246 -5.32 -8.54 -26.49
CA SER A 246 -6.63 -9.18 -26.37
C SER A 246 -6.59 -10.34 -25.39
N LYS A 247 -5.56 -11.21 -25.47
CA LYS A 247 -5.36 -12.29 -24.50
C LYS A 247 -5.21 -11.76 -23.07
N LEU A 248 -4.48 -10.66 -22.89
CA LEU A 248 -4.29 -10.04 -21.59
C LEU A 248 -5.59 -9.44 -21.03
N ALA A 249 -6.40 -8.80 -21.88
CA ALA A 249 -7.69 -8.26 -21.49
C ALA A 249 -8.70 -9.35 -21.07
N ASP A 250 -8.61 -10.54 -21.68
CA ASP A 250 -9.48 -11.68 -21.38
C ASP A 250 -9.04 -12.47 -20.13
N THR A 251 -7.83 -12.24 -19.61
CA THR A 251 -7.24 -13.00 -18.49
C THR A 251 -7.28 -12.20 -17.19
N GLN A 252 -8.23 -12.50 -16.29
CA GLN A 252 -8.34 -11.85 -14.96
C GLN A 252 -8.61 -12.87 -13.83
N THR A 253 -7.89 -13.98 -13.80
CA THR A 253 -8.01 -15.00 -12.74
C THR A 253 -6.65 -15.31 -12.13
N PRO A 254 -5.99 -14.35 -11.46
CA PRO A 254 -4.72 -14.62 -10.79
C PRO A 254 -4.93 -15.68 -9.71
N GLU A 255 -4.02 -16.66 -9.65
CA GLU A 255 -4.07 -17.70 -8.60
C GLU A 255 -3.20 -17.32 -7.39
N ILE A 256 -2.43 -16.23 -7.50
CA ILE A 256 -1.43 -15.79 -6.53
C ILE A 256 -1.70 -14.34 -6.15
N LEU A 257 -1.78 -14.06 -4.85
CA LEU A 257 -1.60 -12.73 -4.27
C LEU A 257 -0.15 -12.58 -3.81
N TRP A 258 0.56 -11.59 -4.32
CA TRP A 258 1.90 -11.20 -3.92
C TRP A 258 1.88 -9.91 -3.11
N ILE A 259 2.30 -9.98 -1.85
CA ILE A 259 2.50 -8.81 -0.97
C ILE A 259 4.00 -8.55 -0.90
N GLY A 260 4.46 -7.49 -1.59
CA GLY A 260 5.88 -7.17 -1.74
C GLY A 260 6.27 -5.78 -1.26
N CYS A 261 7.57 -5.49 -1.32
CA CYS A 261 8.08 -4.16 -0.99
C CYS A 261 7.83 -3.18 -2.15
N SER A 262 7.61 -1.90 -1.86
CA SER A 262 7.59 -0.81 -2.86
C SER A 262 8.95 -0.59 -3.55
N ASP A 263 10.00 -1.28 -3.12
CA ASP A 263 11.27 -1.35 -3.83
C ASP A 263 11.06 -1.84 -5.27
N SER A 264 11.50 -1.03 -6.24
CA SER A 264 11.18 -1.16 -7.66
C SER A 264 12.08 -2.15 -8.41
N ARG A 265 13.07 -2.76 -7.74
CA ARG A 265 14.16 -3.45 -8.44
C ARG A 265 13.75 -4.71 -9.20
N VAL A 266 12.69 -5.42 -8.77
CA VAL A 266 12.19 -6.63 -9.46
C VAL A 266 10.65 -6.74 -9.40
N PRO A 267 9.94 -6.77 -10.55
CA PRO A 267 8.51 -7.07 -10.61
C PRO A 267 8.19 -8.53 -10.23
N ALA A 268 7.01 -8.78 -9.67
CA ALA A 268 6.62 -10.13 -9.19
C ALA A 268 6.46 -11.15 -10.33
N ASN A 269 5.89 -10.71 -11.46
CA ASN A 269 5.75 -11.55 -12.65
C ASN A 269 7.11 -11.97 -13.23
N GLU A 270 8.07 -11.04 -13.27
CA GLU A 270 9.42 -11.30 -13.81
C GLU A 270 10.20 -12.30 -12.96
N ILE A 271 10.18 -12.17 -11.63
CA ILE A 271 10.93 -13.09 -10.75
C ILE A 271 10.34 -14.51 -10.74
N LEU A 272 9.04 -14.65 -10.99
CA LEU A 272 8.36 -15.95 -11.10
C LEU A 272 8.32 -16.48 -12.53
N ASN A 273 8.76 -15.68 -13.52
CA ASN A 273 8.61 -15.98 -14.93
C ASN A 273 7.15 -16.31 -15.31
N LEU A 274 6.21 -15.50 -14.80
CA LEU A 274 4.79 -15.59 -15.08
C LEU A 274 4.34 -14.48 -16.03
N PRO A 275 3.39 -14.76 -16.95
CA PRO A 275 2.73 -13.73 -17.75
C PRO A 275 2.08 -12.62 -16.90
N PRO A 276 1.96 -11.40 -17.44
CA PRO A 276 1.13 -10.36 -16.82
C PRO A 276 -0.31 -10.85 -16.61
N GLY A 277 -0.93 -10.45 -15.49
CA GLY A 277 -2.30 -10.85 -15.13
C GLY A 277 -2.41 -12.11 -14.27
N GLU A 278 -1.34 -12.91 -14.14
CA GLU A 278 -1.36 -14.15 -13.34
C GLU A 278 -1.07 -13.94 -11.84
N VAL A 279 -0.48 -12.79 -11.48
CA VAL A 279 -0.19 -12.42 -10.10
C VAL A 279 -0.92 -11.13 -9.74
N PHE A 280 -1.73 -11.18 -8.69
CA PHE A 280 -2.33 -9.99 -8.08
C PHE A 280 -1.35 -9.40 -7.08
N VAL A 281 -1.05 -8.11 -7.15
CA VAL A 281 0.10 -7.53 -6.43
C VAL A 281 -0.33 -6.41 -5.49
N HIS A 282 0.12 -6.49 -4.24
CA HIS A 282 0.16 -5.39 -3.29
C HIS A 282 1.59 -4.97 -3.02
N ARG A 283 1.85 -3.68 -2.86
CA ARG A 283 3.17 -3.16 -2.48
C ARG A 283 3.06 -2.02 -1.47
N ASN A 284 3.85 -2.10 -0.42
CA ASN A 284 4.10 -1.00 0.52
C ASN A 284 5.55 -1.02 0.99
N ILE A 285 6.00 0.02 1.70
CA ILE A 285 7.37 0.09 2.21
C ILE A 285 7.62 -1.06 3.18
N ALA A 286 8.62 -1.90 2.88
CA ALA A 286 8.99 -3.07 3.65
C ALA A 286 7.90 -4.15 3.78
N ASN A 287 7.03 -4.32 2.75
CA ASN A 287 6.13 -5.47 2.59
C ASN A 287 5.32 -5.83 3.86
N GLN A 288 4.89 -4.81 4.59
CA GLN A 288 4.24 -4.99 5.88
C GLN A 288 2.80 -5.42 5.71
N VAL A 289 2.35 -6.27 6.63
CA VAL A 289 0.93 -6.58 6.83
C VAL A 289 0.60 -6.15 8.25
N ILE A 290 -0.13 -5.06 8.41
CA ILE A 290 -0.55 -4.54 9.72
C ILE A 290 -2.04 -4.85 9.89
N SER A 291 -2.43 -5.35 11.07
CA SER A 291 -3.80 -5.84 11.33
C SER A 291 -4.91 -4.78 11.20
N THR A 292 -4.54 -3.50 11.11
CA THR A 292 -5.44 -2.36 10.92
C THR A 292 -5.17 -1.58 9.63
N ASP A 293 -4.23 -2.04 8.79
CA ASP A 293 -3.97 -1.42 7.49
C ASP A 293 -5.08 -1.79 6.50
N LEU A 294 -6.08 -0.91 6.38
CA LEU A 294 -7.21 -1.10 5.50
C LEU A 294 -6.79 -1.21 4.03
N ASN A 295 -5.65 -0.66 3.62
CA ASN A 295 -5.15 -0.79 2.25
C ASN A 295 -4.80 -2.26 1.96
N CYS A 296 -3.88 -2.84 2.73
CA CYS A 296 -3.50 -4.24 2.59
C CYS A 296 -4.69 -5.20 2.81
N LEU A 297 -5.52 -4.96 3.84
CA LEU A 297 -6.68 -5.81 4.13
C LEU A 297 -7.73 -5.79 3.02
N SER A 298 -7.96 -4.66 2.36
CA SER A 298 -8.88 -4.58 1.21
C SER A 298 -8.38 -5.42 0.04
N VAL A 299 -7.06 -5.40 -0.22
CA VAL A 299 -6.44 -6.23 -1.26
C VAL A 299 -6.53 -7.72 -0.92
N ILE A 300 -6.27 -8.09 0.34
CA ILE A 300 -6.40 -9.49 0.81
C ILE A 300 -7.86 -9.95 0.70
N GLU A 301 -8.84 -9.16 1.13
CA GLU A 301 -10.26 -9.51 0.99
C GLU A 301 -10.63 -9.67 -0.48
N TYR A 302 -10.20 -8.75 -1.34
CA TYR A 302 -10.50 -8.84 -2.77
C TYR A 302 -9.96 -10.14 -3.39
N ALA A 303 -8.67 -10.41 -3.15
CA ALA A 303 -7.97 -11.58 -3.68
C ALA A 303 -8.58 -12.90 -3.19
N VAL A 304 -8.82 -13.01 -1.88
CA VAL A 304 -9.31 -14.27 -1.27
C VAL A 304 -10.78 -14.49 -1.59
N LYS A 305 -11.62 -13.45 -1.45
CA LYS A 305 -13.07 -13.59 -1.52
C LYS A 305 -13.60 -13.59 -2.94
N TYR A 306 -13.07 -12.74 -3.82
CA TYR A 306 -13.60 -12.53 -5.16
C TYR A 306 -12.73 -13.17 -6.25
N LEU A 307 -11.41 -13.03 -6.17
CA LEU A 307 -10.50 -13.66 -7.15
C LEU A 307 -10.21 -15.14 -6.85
N LYS A 308 -10.49 -15.58 -5.61
CA LYS A 308 -10.28 -16.97 -5.16
C LYS A 308 -8.83 -17.45 -5.36
N VAL A 309 -7.86 -16.58 -5.06
CA VAL A 309 -6.42 -16.96 -5.10
C VAL A 309 -6.17 -18.20 -4.24
N LYS A 310 -5.27 -19.06 -4.70
CA LYS A 310 -4.82 -20.28 -4.02
C LYS A 310 -3.63 -20.02 -3.10
N HIS A 311 -2.80 -19.03 -3.45
CA HIS A 311 -1.58 -18.71 -2.73
C HIS A 311 -1.53 -17.23 -2.38
N ILE A 312 -1.21 -16.92 -1.12
CA ILE A 312 -0.81 -15.59 -0.67
C ILE A 312 0.67 -15.67 -0.32
N ILE A 313 1.50 -14.85 -0.96
CA ILE A 313 2.94 -14.82 -0.72
C ILE A 313 3.28 -13.46 -0.11
N VAL A 314 3.77 -13.47 1.13
CA VAL A 314 4.42 -12.31 1.74
C VAL A 314 5.90 -12.40 1.36
N CYS A 315 6.34 -11.52 0.47
CA CYS A 315 7.69 -11.56 -0.05
C CYS A 315 8.51 -10.32 0.34
N GLY A 316 9.55 -10.54 1.13
CA GLY A 316 10.57 -9.54 1.40
C GLY A 316 11.81 -9.70 0.51
N HIS A 317 12.78 -8.82 0.72
CA HIS A 317 14.05 -8.89 0.00
C HIS A 317 15.20 -8.39 0.85
N TYR A 318 16.36 -9.03 0.73
CA TYR A 318 17.56 -8.58 1.43
C TYR A 318 18.05 -7.23 0.90
N GLY A 319 18.63 -6.41 1.79
CA GLY A 319 19.02 -5.04 1.47
C GLY A 319 17.81 -4.12 1.27
N CYS A 320 16.72 -4.36 2.01
CA CYS A 320 15.52 -3.52 1.99
C CYS A 320 15.79 -2.15 2.62
N GLY A 321 15.56 -1.08 1.85
CA GLY A 321 15.76 0.29 2.33
C GLY A 321 14.86 0.63 3.53
N GLY A 322 13.61 0.16 3.54
CA GLY A 322 12.69 0.41 4.67
C GLY A 322 13.12 -0.30 5.96
N VAL A 323 13.58 -1.56 5.87
CA VAL A 323 14.10 -2.28 7.05
C VAL A 323 15.40 -1.64 7.56
N ASN A 324 16.30 -1.25 6.64
CA ASN A 324 17.52 -0.54 7.01
C ASN A 324 17.24 0.82 7.65
N ALA A 325 16.23 1.56 7.16
CA ALA A 325 15.78 2.79 7.79
C ALA A 325 15.26 2.54 9.21
N ALA A 326 14.48 1.46 9.42
CA ALA A 326 13.98 1.07 10.74
C ALA A 326 15.10 0.69 11.72
N LEU A 327 16.18 0.06 11.26
CA LEU A 327 17.37 -0.24 12.08
C LEU A 327 18.19 1.01 12.42
N SER A 328 18.11 2.05 11.59
CA SER A 328 18.88 3.27 11.79
C SER A 328 18.21 4.22 12.81
N GLN A 329 19.01 5.14 13.35
CA GLN A 329 18.54 6.25 14.18
C GLN A 329 18.30 7.54 13.37
N LYS A 330 18.28 7.45 12.03
CA LYS A 330 18.02 8.59 11.16
C LYS A 330 16.52 8.87 11.09
N GLU A 331 16.18 10.15 10.94
CA GLU A 331 14.80 10.58 10.69
C GLU A 331 14.52 10.58 9.19
N PHE A 332 13.40 9.98 8.80
CA PHE A 332 12.89 9.93 7.42
C PHE A 332 11.49 10.55 7.30
N GLY A 333 10.99 11.18 8.36
CA GLY A 333 9.71 11.89 8.40
C GLY A 333 8.53 10.95 8.65
N ILE A 334 7.41 11.15 7.93
CA ILE A 334 6.16 10.40 8.21
C ILE A 334 6.31 8.88 8.07
N VAL A 335 7.25 8.41 7.24
CA VAL A 335 7.52 6.98 7.05
C VAL A 335 8.07 6.33 8.33
N ASP A 336 8.68 7.09 9.24
CA ASP A 336 9.15 6.54 10.51
C ASP A 336 7.99 6.00 11.36
N ASN A 337 6.80 6.59 11.24
CA ASN A 337 5.58 6.09 11.87
C ASN A 337 5.16 4.72 11.30
N TRP A 338 5.29 4.57 9.98
CA TRP A 338 5.02 3.32 9.29
C TRP A 338 6.03 2.23 9.66
N LEU A 339 7.29 2.60 9.90
CA LEU A 339 8.36 1.67 10.25
C LEU A 339 8.41 1.26 11.73
N ARG A 340 7.56 1.85 12.60
CA ARG A 340 7.55 1.53 14.05
C ARG A 340 7.28 0.06 14.32
N SER A 341 6.36 -0.57 13.62
CA SER A 341 6.07 -2.00 13.71
C SER A 341 7.29 -2.89 13.46
N ILE A 342 8.21 -2.46 12.60
CA ILE A 342 9.48 -3.16 12.34
C ILE A 342 10.47 -2.92 13.49
N LYS A 343 10.49 -1.71 14.07
CA LYS A 343 11.29 -1.42 15.28
C LYS A 343 10.80 -2.22 16.49
N ASP A 344 9.48 -2.32 16.67
CA ASP A 344 8.87 -3.13 17.73
C ASP A 344 9.25 -4.60 17.56
N LEU A 345 9.26 -5.10 16.33
CA LEU A 345 9.69 -6.46 16.02
C LEU A 345 11.16 -6.71 16.39
N TYR A 346 12.05 -5.73 16.16
CA TYR A 346 13.44 -5.81 16.59
C TYR A 346 13.56 -5.91 18.12
N ILE A 347 12.78 -5.12 18.86
CA ILE A 347 12.76 -5.14 20.33
C ILE A 347 12.21 -6.47 20.86
N ASP A 348 11.08 -6.94 20.33
CA ASP A 348 10.44 -8.20 20.71
C ASP A 348 11.39 -9.40 20.52
N ASN A 349 12.30 -9.30 19.54
CA ASN A 349 13.25 -10.33 19.18
C ASN A 349 14.70 -9.98 19.54
N ALA A 350 14.93 -9.02 20.45
CA ALA A 350 16.26 -8.46 20.75
C ALA A 350 17.36 -9.53 20.97
N ARG A 351 16.99 -10.67 21.57
CA ARG A 351 17.91 -11.80 21.81
C ARG A 351 18.51 -12.38 20.53
N LYS A 352 17.78 -12.39 19.41
CA LYS A 352 18.24 -12.88 18.11
C LYS A 352 19.33 -11.98 17.50
N PHE A 353 19.48 -10.75 17.99
CA PHE A 353 20.35 -9.73 17.41
C PHE A 353 21.59 -9.39 18.24
N LEU A 354 21.74 -9.94 19.46
CA LEU A 354 22.79 -9.59 20.43
C LEU A 354 24.21 -9.67 19.86
N ASP A 355 24.51 -10.71 19.07
CA ASP A 355 25.86 -10.99 18.55
C ASP A 355 25.95 -10.87 17.02
N CYS A 356 25.00 -10.19 16.38
CA CYS A 356 24.96 -10.03 14.94
C CYS A 356 25.67 -8.75 14.49
N ASP A 357 26.37 -8.80 13.35
CA ASP A 357 26.79 -7.58 12.66
C ASP A 357 25.58 -6.88 12.00
N GLU A 358 25.74 -5.64 11.57
CA GLU A 358 24.64 -4.83 11.00
C GLU A 358 24.03 -5.46 9.74
N ALA A 359 24.84 -6.13 8.93
CA ALA A 359 24.35 -6.83 7.74
C ALA A 359 23.44 -8.01 8.14
N THR A 360 23.88 -8.81 9.10
CA THR A 360 23.13 -9.97 9.63
C THR A 360 21.86 -9.51 10.33
N LYS A 361 21.91 -8.43 11.13
CA LYS A 361 20.72 -7.83 11.75
C LYS A 361 19.69 -7.43 10.71
N SER A 362 20.11 -6.79 9.63
CA SER A 362 19.23 -6.41 8.52
C SER A 362 18.58 -7.62 7.87
N GLU A 363 19.36 -8.66 7.54
CA GLU A 363 18.83 -9.87 6.92
C GLU A 363 17.84 -10.62 7.83
N LEU A 364 18.18 -10.79 9.11
CA LEU A 364 17.30 -11.42 10.09
C LEU A 364 16.02 -10.60 10.30
N LEU A 365 16.10 -9.26 10.39
CA LEU A 365 14.92 -8.44 10.58
C LEU A 365 14.01 -8.44 9.35
N VAL A 366 14.54 -8.59 8.13
CA VAL A 366 13.74 -8.85 6.92
C VAL A 366 12.95 -10.15 7.09
N GLU A 367 13.61 -11.24 7.51
CA GLU A 367 12.98 -12.56 7.69
C GLU A 367 11.92 -12.55 8.80
N GLU A 368 12.21 -11.92 9.94
CA GLU A 368 11.23 -11.74 11.02
C GLU A 368 10.03 -10.92 10.54
N ASN A 369 10.25 -9.86 9.76
CA ASN A 369 9.16 -9.04 9.23
C ASN A 369 8.27 -9.83 8.27
N ILE A 370 8.84 -10.70 7.44
CA ILE A 370 8.07 -11.64 6.60
C ILE A 370 7.27 -12.60 7.48
N ALA A 371 7.89 -13.19 8.51
CA ALA A 371 7.21 -14.09 9.44
C ALA A 371 6.04 -13.41 10.15
N ARG A 372 6.24 -12.17 10.62
CA ARG A 372 5.17 -11.35 11.20
C ARG A 372 4.07 -11.04 10.19
N GLY A 373 4.43 -10.78 8.93
CA GLY A 373 3.46 -10.57 7.85
C GLY A 373 2.60 -11.80 7.59
N VAL A 374 3.21 -12.97 7.43
CA VAL A 374 2.51 -14.26 7.29
C VAL A 374 1.60 -14.50 8.48
N TYR A 375 2.12 -14.31 9.70
CA TYR A 375 1.34 -14.41 10.92
C TYR A 375 0.09 -13.52 10.85
N ASN A 376 0.25 -12.23 10.56
CA ASN A 376 -0.85 -11.28 10.52
C ASN A 376 -1.90 -11.65 9.44
N VAL A 377 -1.49 -12.12 8.26
CA VAL A 377 -2.41 -12.61 7.21
C VAL A 377 -3.27 -13.77 7.71
N CYS A 378 -2.66 -14.80 8.30
CA CYS A 378 -3.34 -15.97 8.86
C CYS A 378 -4.31 -15.63 9.99
N HIS A 379 -4.06 -14.51 10.67
CA HIS A 379 -4.85 -14.00 11.79
C HIS A 379 -6.01 -13.10 11.36
N THR A 380 -6.12 -12.78 10.07
CA THR A 380 -7.28 -12.05 9.55
C THR A 380 -8.53 -12.91 9.56
N ARG A 381 -9.70 -12.29 9.78
CA ARG A 381 -10.98 -12.96 9.56
C ARG A 381 -11.20 -13.34 8.10
N ILE A 382 -10.56 -12.65 7.17
CA ILE A 382 -10.66 -12.92 5.73
C ILE A 382 -10.16 -14.34 5.42
N VAL A 383 -8.93 -14.66 5.83
CA VAL A 383 -8.30 -15.95 5.55
C VAL A 383 -8.92 -17.06 6.41
N GLN A 384 -9.21 -16.79 7.68
CA GLN A 384 -9.87 -17.78 8.55
C GLN A 384 -11.27 -18.17 8.04
N ASN A 385 -12.06 -17.21 7.56
CA ASN A 385 -13.38 -17.51 6.97
C ASN A 385 -13.24 -18.34 5.69
N ALA A 386 -12.19 -18.13 4.89
CA ALA A 386 -11.93 -18.92 3.69
C ALA A 386 -11.60 -20.39 4.06
N TRP A 387 -10.74 -20.60 5.06
CA TRP A 387 -10.45 -21.93 5.58
C TRP A 387 -11.68 -22.62 6.20
N GLU A 388 -12.49 -21.91 6.98
CA GLU A 388 -13.76 -22.44 7.53
C GLU A 388 -14.71 -22.88 6.40
N ALA A 389 -14.76 -22.12 5.30
CA ALA A 389 -15.57 -22.45 4.14
C ALA A 389 -14.98 -23.58 3.26
N GLY A 390 -13.84 -24.16 3.64
CA GLY A 390 -13.15 -25.20 2.88
C GLY A 390 -12.46 -24.68 1.60
N GLN A 391 -12.29 -23.36 1.45
CA GLN A 391 -11.56 -22.80 0.32
C GLN A 391 -10.06 -23.10 0.47
N PRO A 392 -9.42 -23.74 -0.53
CA PRO A 392 -7.99 -24.00 -0.48
C PRO A 392 -7.22 -22.70 -0.69
N VAL A 393 -6.65 -22.16 0.39
CA VAL A 393 -5.74 -21.01 0.36
C VAL A 393 -4.57 -21.27 1.28
N SER A 394 -3.37 -20.95 0.82
CA SER A 394 -2.12 -21.13 1.57
C SER A 394 -1.34 -19.83 1.64
N VAL A 395 -0.73 -19.57 2.80
CA VAL A 395 0.03 -18.35 3.07
C VAL A 395 1.51 -18.70 3.21
N HIS A 396 2.37 -18.03 2.45
CA HIS A 396 3.79 -18.34 2.29
C HIS A 396 4.66 -17.14 2.66
N GLY A 397 5.80 -17.41 3.31
CA GLY A 397 6.83 -16.41 3.58
C GLY A 397 8.08 -16.63 2.74
N TRP A 398 8.31 -15.76 1.76
CA TRP A 398 9.44 -15.86 0.83
C TRP A 398 10.37 -14.64 0.94
N CYS A 399 11.65 -14.83 0.63
CA CYS A 399 12.62 -13.74 0.56
C CYS A 399 13.51 -13.92 -0.67
N TYR A 400 13.81 -12.85 -1.40
CA TYR A 400 14.77 -12.93 -2.50
C TYR A 400 15.96 -12.01 -2.30
N ARG A 401 17.04 -12.31 -3.01
CA ARG A 401 18.23 -11.47 -3.01
C ARG A 401 18.44 -10.87 -4.38
N LEU A 402 18.69 -9.57 -4.41
CA LEU A 402 18.88 -8.86 -5.68
C LEU A 402 20.16 -9.25 -6.41
N LYS A 403 21.17 -9.74 -5.68
CA LYS A 403 22.48 -10.10 -6.25
C LYS A 403 22.40 -11.32 -7.17
N ASP A 404 21.50 -12.25 -6.88
CA ASP A 404 21.36 -13.52 -7.61
C ASP A 404 19.97 -13.70 -8.21
N GLY A 405 18.96 -12.92 -7.78
CA GLY A 405 17.58 -12.98 -8.26
C GLY A 405 16.83 -14.23 -7.78
N ILE A 406 17.40 -14.99 -6.84
CA ILE A 406 16.86 -16.28 -6.41
C ILE A 406 15.93 -16.07 -5.22
N ILE A 407 14.71 -16.60 -5.34
CA ILE A 407 13.74 -16.70 -4.25
C ILE A 407 14.17 -17.82 -3.30
N ARG A 408 14.11 -17.53 -2.00
CA ARG A 408 14.29 -18.47 -0.90
C ARG A 408 12.96 -18.61 -0.18
N ASP A 409 12.53 -19.85 -0.02
CA ASP A 409 11.45 -20.19 0.88
C ASP A 409 12.00 -20.17 2.32
N LEU A 410 11.33 -19.45 3.22
CA LEU A 410 11.70 -19.41 4.64
C LEU A 410 11.12 -20.60 5.43
N GLY A 411 10.45 -21.55 4.75
CA GLY A 411 9.77 -22.67 5.39
C GLY A 411 8.48 -22.26 6.12
N LEU A 412 7.98 -21.06 5.83
CA LEU A 412 6.79 -20.49 6.43
C LEU A 412 5.60 -20.78 5.52
N CYS A 413 4.85 -21.85 5.80
CA CYS A 413 3.65 -22.20 5.05
C CYS A 413 2.51 -22.57 6.00
N VAL A 414 1.41 -21.81 5.90
CA VAL A 414 0.17 -22.05 6.66
C VAL A 414 -0.96 -22.31 5.70
N THR A 415 -1.66 -23.43 5.90
CA THR A 415 -2.67 -23.96 4.98
C THR A 415 -4.05 -24.13 5.62
N GLY A 416 -4.16 -24.00 6.95
CA GLY A 416 -5.41 -24.20 7.66
C GLY A 416 -5.45 -23.57 9.06
N MET A 417 -6.67 -23.49 9.61
CA MET A 417 -6.92 -22.91 10.93
C MET A 417 -6.33 -23.71 12.11
N ASP A 418 -6.09 -25.01 11.92
CA ASP A 418 -5.47 -25.88 12.93
C ASP A 418 -4.03 -25.49 13.25
N GLN A 419 -3.39 -24.72 12.36
CA GLN A 419 -2.04 -24.18 12.52
C GLN A 419 -2.00 -22.78 13.16
N VAL A 420 -3.15 -22.16 13.44
CA VAL A 420 -3.28 -20.84 14.09
C VAL A 420 -3.60 -21.01 15.57
N GLU A 421 -3.11 -20.16 16.47
CA GLU A 421 -3.35 -20.27 17.91
C GLU A 421 -4.84 -20.12 18.30
N THR A 422 -5.29 -20.91 19.28
CA THR A 422 -6.71 -21.02 19.66
C THR A 422 -7.38 -19.69 20.01
N ILE A 423 -6.64 -18.74 20.62
CA ILE A 423 -7.19 -17.42 20.99
C ILE A 423 -7.62 -16.59 19.76
N TYR A 424 -6.99 -16.82 18.62
CA TYR A 424 -7.30 -16.12 17.37
C TYR A 424 -8.31 -16.86 16.51
N ARG A 425 -8.50 -18.16 16.75
CA ARG A 425 -9.58 -18.93 16.14
C ARG A 425 -10.92 -18.35 16.58
N ARG A 426 -11.87 -18.29 15.64
CA ARG A 426 -13.23 -17.90 15.96
C ARG A 426 -13.82 -18.90 16.96
N MET A 427 -14.41 -18.42 18.06
CA MET A 427 -15.13 -19.32 18.98
C MET A 427 -16.32 -19.93 18.24
N ARG A 428 -16.33 -21.27 18.12
CA ARG A 428 -17.35 -22.03 17.39
C ARG A 428 -18.72 -21.93 18.05
N GLU A 429 -18.77 -21.70 19.37
CA GLU A 429 -20.01 -21.50 20.13
C GLU A 429 -19.78 -20.42 21.20
N LYS A 430 -20.63 -19.39 21.25
CA LYS A 430 -20.77 -18.58 22.45
C LYS A 430 -21.53 -19.43 23.47
N THR A 431 -20.84 -20.17 24.32
CA THR A 431 -21.45 -20.56 25.59
C THR A 431 -21.82 -19.27 26.31
N LYS A 432 -23.12 -19.09 26.59
CA LYS A 432 -23.57 -17.99 27.45
C LYS A 432 -22.72 -18.03 28.73
N PRO A 433 -22.20 -16.90 29.22
CA PRO A 433 -21.65 -16.85 30.55
C PRO A 433 -22.70 -17.42 31.50
N ALA A 434 -22.30 -18.34 32.39
CA ALA A 434 -23.19 -18.82 33.44
C ALA A 434 -23.71 -17.60 34.22
N ALA A 435 -25.04 -17.52 34.36
CA ALA A 435 -25.74 -16.40 34.95
C ALA A 435 -25.45 -16.23 36.44
#